data_AF-A0A9D6BQ24-F1
#
_entry.id   AF-A0A9D6BQ24-F1
#
_cell.length_a   1.000
_cell.length_b   1.000
_cell.length_c   1.000
_cell.angle_alpha   90.00
_cell.angle_beta   90.00
_cell.angle_gamma   90.00
#
_symmetry.space_group_name_H-M   'P 1'
#
loop_
_entity.id
_entity.type
_entity.pdbx_description
1 polymer ?
#
loop_
_entity_poly.entity_id
_entity_poly.type
_entity_poly.pdbx_seq_one_letter_code
_entity_poly.pdbx_strand_id
1 'polypeptide(L)'
;MEKPLISFDYAIKYLLKCIQKFNDEIRSEIDEWLYMAKHEQIRPDFQSRGMEKVSERLQILKMTDVERRNYWQYLKQSASEQDYYLCAEAKGRAEGKMEGQAESKVETAIKLLKLGLDKSLIATATDLVLEQVEQLEKELNS
;
A
#
# COMPACT_ATOMS: atom_id res chain seq x y z
N MET A 1 -22.63 44.28 1.15
CA MET A 1 -21.28 44.77 0.80
C MET A 1 -20.37 43.56 0.75
N GLU A 2 -19.95 43.14 -0.44
CA GLU A 2 -18.94 42.08 -0.59
C GLU A 2 -17.59 42.64 -0.14
N LYS A 3 -16.90 41.93 0.75
CA LYS A 3 -15.54 42.31 1.17
C LYS A 3 -14.63 42.18 -0.06
N PRO A 4 -13.82 43.19 -0.39
CA PRO A 4 -12.90 43.09 -1.52
C PRO A 4 -11.93 41.93 -1.27
N LEU A 5 -11.78 41.06 -2.28
CA LEU A 5 -10.87 39.94 -2.24
C LEU A 5 -9.43 40.49 -2.17
N ILE A 6 -8.72 40.20 -1.09
CA ILE A 6 -7.31 40.57 -0.97
C ILE A 6 -6.53 39.75 -2.01
N SER A 7 -5.76 40.43 -2.86
CA SER A 7 -4.88 39.75 -3.81
C SER A 7 -3.87 38.85 -3.08
N PHE A 8 -3.64 37.64 -3.59
CA PHE A 8 -2.70 36.69 -3.01
C PHE A 8 -1.28 37.27 -2.87
N ASP A 9 -0.84 38.05 -3.86
CA ASP A 9 0.45 38.76 -3.82
C ASP A 9 0.53 39.75 -2.65
N TYR A 10 -0.55 40.49 -2.38
CA TYR A 10 -0.62 41.39 -1.24
C TYR A 10 -0.60 40.63 0.09
N ALA A 11 -1.33 39.50 0.17
CA ALA A 11 -1.33 38.64 1.35
C ALA A 11 0.06 38.09 1.66
N ILE A 12 0.81 37.61 0.65
CA ILE A 12 2.20 37.15 0.82
C ILE A 12 3.09 38.30 1.30
N LYS A 13 3.04 39.47 0.66
CA LYS A 13 3.86 40.63 1.05
C LYS A 13 3.59 41.04 2.50
N TYR A 14 2.32 41.04 2.91
CA TYR A 14 1.92 41.32 4.28
C TYR A 14 2.46 40.24 5.24
N LEU A 15 2.31 38.96 4.90
CA LEU A 15 2.80 37.84 5.71
C LEU A 15 4.32 37.89 5.90
N LEU A 16 5.08 38.17 4.84
CA LEU A 16 6.54 38.35 4.91
C LEU A 16 6.92 39.47 5.89
N LYS A 17 6.17 40.57 5.89
CA LYS A 17 6.36 41.66 6.85
C LYS A 17 6.02 41.22 8.29
N CYS A 18 5.01 40.37 8.48
CA CYS A 18 4.69 39.79 9.78
C CYS A 18 5.80 38.88 10.29
N ILE A 19 6.36 38.01 9.44
CA ILE A 19 7.48 37.13 9.77
C ILE A 19 8.70 37.94 10.24
N GLN A 20 9.03 39.03 9.54
CA GLN A 20 10.15 39.91 9.91
C GLN A 20 9.95 40.62 11.26
N LYS A 21 8.70 40.95 11.60
CA LYS A 21 8.35 41.67 12.85
C LYS A 21 8.02 40.74 14.01
N PHE A 22 7.98 39.44 13.77
CA PHE A 22 7.60 38.45 14.75
C PHE A 22 8.65 38.36 15.87
N ASN A 23 8.19 38.45 17.12
CA ASN A 23 9.02 38.53 18.32
C ASN A 23 9.22 37.17 19.03
N ASP A 24 8.91 36.06 18.36
CA ASP A 24 9.06 34.70 18.87
C ASP A 24 8.16 34.35 20.08
N GLU A 25 7.13 35.17 20.34
CA GLU A 25 6.08 34.86 21.32
C GLU A 25 4.96 34.02 20.67
N ILE A 26 4.77 32.79 21.15
CA ILE A 26 3.74 31.87 20.66
C ILE A 26 2.47 32.04 21.51
N ARG A 27 1.39 32.55 20.91
CA ARG A 27 0.09 32.73 21.58
C ARG A 27 -1.06 32.04 20.84
N SER A 28 -0.87 31.74 19.57
CA SER A 28 -1.88 31.19 18.68
C SER A 28 -1.25 30.29 17.61
N GLU A 29 -2.07 29.53 16.90
CA GLU A 29 -1.61 28.66 15.80
C GLU A 29 -0.84 29.44 14.73
N ILE A 30 -1.28 30.65 14.37
CA ILE A 30 -0.58 31.46 13.36
C ILE A 30 0.82 31.87 13.82
N ASP A 31 1.06 32.02 15.12
CA ASP A 31 2.39 32.33 15.66
C ASP A 31 3.34 31.13 15.52
N GLU A 32 2.83 29.90 15.65
CA GLU A 32 3.61 28.69 15.36
C GLU A 32 4.02 28.66 13.88
N TRP A 33 3.12 29.03 12.97
CA TRP A 33 3.40 29.16 11.54
C TRP A 33 4.42 30.26 11.23
N LEU A 34 4.32 31.42 11.90
CA LEU A 34 5.28 32.51 11.78
C LEU A 34 6.66 32.11 12.30
N TYR A 35 6.72 31.41 13.45
CA TYR A 35 7.95 30.87 14.00
C TYR A 35 8.61 29.88 13.03
N MET A 36 7.83 28.92 12.51
CA MET A 36 8.32 27.95 11.55
C MET A 36 8.87 28.63 10.30
N ALA A 37 8.15 29.61 9.75
CA ALA A 37 8.59 30.34 8.56
C ALA A 37 9.84 31.21 8.81
N LYS A 38 10.03 31.71 10.04
CA LYS A 38 11.19 32.53 10.42
C LYS A 38 12.44 31.71 10.67
N HIS A 39 12.30 30.60 11.40
CA HIS A 39 13.43 29.79 11.90
C HIS A 39 13.68 28.52 11.09
N GLU A 40 12.79 28.20 10.15
CA GLU A 40 12.78 26.95 9.39
C GLU A 40 12.84 25.73 10.33
N GLN A 41 12.15 25.79 11.47
CA GLN A 41 12.17 24.78 12.52
C GLN A 41 10.81 24.67 13.18
N ILE A 42 10.45 23.45 13.56
CA ILE A 42 9.19 23.14 14.26
C ILE A 42 9.57 22.64 15.65
N ARG A 43 8.99 23.28 16.67
CA ARG A 43 9.19 22.83 18.06
C ARG A 43 8.24 21.66 18.37
N PRO A 44 8.63 20.72 19.24
CA PRO A 44 7.81 19.54 19.55
C PRO A 44 6.49 19.88 20.25
N ASP A 45 6.36 21.07 20.83
CA ASP A 45 5.14 21.54 21.48
C ASP A 45 4.08 22.11 20.52
N PHE A 46 4.41 22.30 19.23
CA PHE A 46 3.48 22.88 18.25
C PHE A 46 2.27 21.97 18.01
N GLN A 47 1.07 22.54 18.08
CA GLN A 47 -0.20 21.82 17.92
C GLN A 47 -0.91 22.15 16.60
N SER A 48 -0.39 23.11 15.83
CA SER A 48 -1.02 23.56 14.59
C SER A 48 -1.22 22.42 13.59
N ARG A 49 -2.43 22.36 13.04
CA ARG A 49 -2.81 21.35 12.07
C ARG A 49 -1.90 21.39 10.83
N GLY A 50 -1.22 20.28 10.55
CA GLY A 50 -0.36 20.15 9.37
C GLY A 50 1.13 20.41 9.62
N MET A 51 1.53 20.81 10.84
CA MET A 51 2.94 20.94 11.21
C MET A 51 3.74 19.65 11.03
N GLU A 52 3.14 18.49 11.26
CA GLU A 52 3.77 17.18 11.01
C GLU A 52 4.24 17.03 9.56
N LYS A 53 3.34 17.29 8.59
CA LYS A 53 3.67 17.23 7.15
C LYS A 53 4.74 18.26 6.75
N VAL A 54 4.71 19.43 7.37
CA VAL A 54 5.73 20.46 7.14
C VAL A 54 7.07 20.00 7.71
N SER A 55 7.09 19.37 8.89
CA SER A 55 8.28 18.79 9.51
C SER A 55 8.93 17.75 8.61
N GLU A 56 8.15 16.80 8.08
CA GLU A 56 8.63 15.81 7.11
C GLU A 56 9.25 16.46 5.87
N ARG A 57 8.56 17.44 5.27
CA ARG A 57 9.08 18.14 4.09
C ARG A 57 10.34 18.94 4.40
N LEU A 58 10.38 19.60 5.55
CA LEU A 58 11.51 20.38 6.00
C LEU A 58 12.75 19.49 6.22
N GLN A 59 12.57 18.29 6.77
CA GLN A 59 13.64 17.30 6.87
C GLN A 59 14.20 16.95 5.48
N ILE A 60 13.33 16.67 4.51
CA ILE A 60 13.74 16.37 3.13
C ILE A 60 14.46 17.56 2.46
N LEU A 61 13.99 18.79 2.69
CA LEU A 61 14.61 20.01 2.15
C LEU A 61 15.99 20.27 2.76
N LYS A 62 16.17 19.97 4.05
CA LYS A 62 17.44 20.10 4.77
C LYS A 62 18.45 19.01 4.42
N MET A 63 18.02 17.90 3.80
CA MET A 63 18.93 16.86 3.32
C MET A 63 19.87 17.41 2.25
N THR A 64 21.13 16.99 2.33
CA THR A 64 22.12 17.14 1.26
C THR A 64 21.70 16.37 0.01
N ASP A 65 22.29 16.68 -1.14
CA ASP A 65 22.00 15.96 -2.39
C ASP A 65 22.32 14.46 -2.28
N VAL A 66 23.34 14.09 -1.49
CA VAL A 66 23.72 12.69 -1.24
C VAL A 66 22.63 11.99 -0.43
N GLU A 67 22.24 12.57 0.71
CA GLU A 67 21.20 12.01 1.58
C GLU A 67 19.86 11.91 0.86
N ARG A 68 19.50 12.93 0.09
CA ARG A 68 18.27 12.92 -0.70
C ARG A 68 18.26 11.81 -1.74
N ARG A 69 19.39 11.57 -2.42
CA ARG A 69 19.51 10.43 -3.36
C ARG A 69 19.35 9.09 -2.65
N ASN A 70 19.98 8.91 -1.49
CA ASN A 70 19.85 7.69 -0.71
C ASN A 70 18.41 7.48 -0.23
N TYR A 71 17.74 8.55 0.21
CA TYR A 71 16.33 8.52 0.57
C TYR A 71 15.44 8.09 -0.61
N TRP A 72 15.65 8.65 -1.80
CA TRP A 72 14.93 8.24 -3.01
C TRP A 72 15.20 6.78 -3.41
N GLN A 73 16.45 6.32 -3.27
CA GLN A 73 16.79 4.92 -3.52
C GLN A 73 16.08 3.98 -2.54
N TYR A 74 16.05 4.32 -1.25
CA TYR A 74 15.31 3.58 -0.24
C TYR A 74 13.81 3.50 -0.57
N LEU A 75 13.18 4.63 -0.92
CA LEU A 75 11.77 4.65 -1.30
C LEU A 75 11.50 3.77 -2.52
N LYS A 76 12.36 3.85 -3.53
CA LYS A 76 12.24 3.04 -4.74
C LYS A 76 12.36 1.54 -4.43
N GLN A 77 13.32 1.18 -3.58
CA GLN A 77 13.51 -0.21 -3.16
C GLN A 77 12.30 -0.72 -2.38
N SER A 78 11.81 0.04 -1.39
CA SER A 78 10.64 -0.34 -0.59
C SER A 78 9.38 -0.52 -1.45
N ALA A 79 9.13 0.37 -2.41
CA ALA A 79 8.01 0.21 -3.34
C ALA A 79 8.16 -1.04 -4.21
N SER A 80 9.36 -1.29 -4.74
CA SER A 80 9.64 -2.48 -5.55
C SER A 80 9.46 -3.79 -4.76
N GLU A 81 9.84 -3.80 -3.48
CA GLU A 81 9.65 -4.96 -2.61
C GLU A 81 8.16 -5.20 -2.34
N GLN A 82 7.39 -4.15 -2.04
CA GLN A 82 5.94 -4.26 -1.86
C GLN A 82 5.26 -4.82 -3.12
N ASP A 83 5.62 -4.31 -4.29
CA ASP A 83 5.09 -4.82 -5.56
C ASP A 83 5.44 -6.30 -5.77
N TYR A 84 6.66 -6.71 -5.42
CA TYR A 84 7.08 -8.11 -5.48
C TYR A 84 6.21 -9.00 -4.59
N TYR A 85 5.97 -8.61 -3.34
CA TYR A 85 5.12 -9.36 -2.41
C TYR A 85 3.67 -9.46 -2.91
N LEU A 86 3.10 -8.36 -3.39
CA LEU A 86 1.74 -8.33 -3.94
C LEU A 86 1.62 -9.26 -5.17
N CYS A 87 2.61 -9.23 -6.06
CA CYS A 87 2.67 -10.12 -7.22
C CYS A 87 2.80 -11.59 -6.78
N ALA A 88 3.64 -11.88 -5.80
CA ALA A 88 3.84 -13.24 -5.30
C ALA A 88 2.57 -13.79 -4.62
N GLU A 89 1.91 -12.98 -3.80
CA GLU A 89 0.65 -13.37 -3.14
C GLU A 89 -0.47 -13.61 -4.18
N ALA A 90 -0.60 -12.73 -5.16
CA ALA A 90 -1.59 -12.87 -6.22
C ALA A 90 -1.36 -14.17 -7.04
N LYS A 91 -0.10 -14.46 -7.41
CA LYS A 91 0.26 -15.70 -8.09
C LYS A 91 -0.02 -16.93 -7.23
N GLY A 92 0.43 -16.94 -5.98
CA GLY A 92 0.21 -18.06 -5.07
C GLY A 92 -1.27 -18.35 -4.82
N ARG A 93 -2.11 -17.31 -4.68
CA ARG A 93 -3.57 -17.48 -4.57
C ARG A 93 -4.19 -18.05 -5.84
N ALA A 94 -3.72 -17.63 -7.02
CA ALA A 94 -4.21 -18.14 -8.29
C ALA A 94 -3.81 -19.60 -8.51
N GLU A 95 -2.54 -19.93 -8.29
CA GLU A 95 -1.99 -21.28 -8.39
C GLU A 95 -2.67 -22.22 -7.38
N GLY A 96 -2.72 -21.85 -6.10
CA GLY A 96 -3.36 -22.66 -5.07
C GLY A 96 -4.86 -22.89 -5.30
N LYS A 97 -5.56 -21.92 -5.92
CA LYS A 97 -6.96 -22.12 -6.33
C LYS A 97 -7.08 -23.15 -7.46
N MET A 98 -6.18 -23.11 -8.45
CA MET A 98 -6.18 -24.07 -9.55
C MET A 98 -5.80 -25.47 -9.06
N GLU A 99 -4.75 -25.57 -8.25
CA GLU A 99 -4.30 -26.84 -7.65
C GLU A 99 -5.39 -27.45 -6.76
N GLY A 100 -5.98 -26.68 -5.85
CA GLY A 100 -7.06 -27.18 -4.99
C GLY A 100 -8.31 -27.61 -5.77
N GLN A 101 -8.61 -26.95 -6.89
CA GLN A 101 -9.69 -27.40 -7.80
C GLN A 101 -9.34 -28.72 -8.48
N ALA A 102 -8.09 -28.91 -8.93
CA ALA A 102 -7.66 -30.17 -9.54
C ALA A 102 -7.62 -31.32 -8.52
N GLU A 103 -7.03 -31.09 -7.35
CA GLU A 103 -6.93 -32.07 -6.27
C GLU A 103 -8.31 -32.48 -5.75
N SER A 104 -9.23 -31.53 -5.54
CA SER A 104 -10.58 -31.85 -5.08
C SER A 104 -11.37 -32.69 -6.08
N LYS A 105 -11.17 -32.50 -7.39
CA LYS A 105 -11.76 -33.38 -8.43
C LYS A 105 -11.24 -34.81 -8.31
N VAL A 106 -9.92 -34.97 -8.18
CA VAL A 106 -9.28 -36.28 -8.02
C VAL A 106 -9.71 -36.97 -6.72
N GLU A 107 -9.67 -36.27 -5.59
CA GLU A 107 -10.13 -36.82 -4.31
C GLU A 107 -11.59 -37.26 -4.35
N THR A 108 -12.44 -36.45 -5.00
CA THR A 108 -13.86 -36.79 -5.16
C THR A 108 -14.01 -38.03 -6.01
N ALA A 109 -13.29 -38.13 -7.14
CA ALA A 109 -13.30 -39.32 -7.99
C ALA A 109 -12.87 -40.58 -7.23
N ILE A 110 -11.79 -40.51 -6.43
CA ILE A 110 -11.32 -41.62 -5.59
C ILE A 110 -12.39 -42.03 -4.56
N LYS A 111 -13.05 -41.07 -3.90
CA LYS A 111 -14.12 -41.36 -2.94
C LYS A 111 -15.30 -42.06 -3.62
N LEU A 112 -15.68 -41.63 -4.83
CA LEU A 112 -16.78 -42.24 -5.59
C LEU A 112 -16.42 -43.64 -6.11
N LEU A 113 -15.17 -43.87 -6.54
CA LEU A 113 -14.66 -45.20 -6.92
C LEU A 113 -14.73 -46.18 -5.75
N LYS A 114 -14.33 -45.74 -4.54
CA LYS A 114 -14.43 -46.55 -3.31
C LYS A 114 -15.86 -46.92 -2.94
N LEU A 115 -16.85 -46.11 -3.34
CA LEU A 115 -18.28 -46.38 -3.15
C LEU A 115 -18.86 -47.32 -4.22
N GLY A 116 -18.07 -47.72 -5.23
CA GLY A 116 -18.49 -48.64 -6.29
C GLY A 116 -19.40 -48.02 -7.35
N LEU A 117 -19.33 -46.69 -7.53
CA LEU A 117 -20.09 -45.98 -8.57
C LEU A 117 -19.53 -46.24 -9.98
N ASP A 118 -20.39 -46.09 -10.97
CA ASP A 118 -20.01 -46.28 -12.38
C ASP A 118 -19.00 -45.21 -12.86
N LYS A 119 -17.98 -45.65 -13.59
CA LYS A 119 -16.88 -44.81 -14.06
C LYS A 119 -17.32 -43.69 -14.99
N SER A 120 -18.32 -43.92 -15.84
CA SER A 120 -18.85 -42.90 -16.76
C SER A 120 -19.56 -41.78 -15.99
N LEU A 121 -20.25 -42.14 -14.90
CA LEU A 121 -20.92 -41.19 -14.02
C LEU A 121 -19.90 -40.38 -13.22
N ILE A 122 -18.83 -41.01 -12.73
CA ILE A 122 -17.74 -40.34 -12.00
C ILE A 122 -17.02 -39.33 -12.90
N ALA A 123 -16.68 -39.72 -14.14
CA ALA A 123 -16.06 -38.84 -15.13
C ALA A 123 -16.92 -37.59 -15.39
N THR A 124 -18.23 -37.78 -15.56
CA THR A 124 -19.19 -36.70 -15.77
C THR A 124 -19.34 -35.80 -14.52
N ALA A 125 -19.38 -36.38 -13.32
CA ALA A 125 -19.60 -35.64 -12.07
C ALA A 125 -18.38 -34.84 -11.59
N THR A 126 -17.17 -35.26 -11.98
CA THR A 126 -15.91 -34.64 -11.55
C THR A 126 -15.22 -33.82 -12.64
N ASP A 127 -15.81 -33.76 -13.84
CA ASP A 127 -15.21 -33.19 -15.05
C ASP A 127 -13.82 -33.77 -15.37
N LEU A 128 -13.62 -35.07 -15.09
CA LEU A 128 -12.41 -35.81 -15.45
C LEU A 128 -12.66 -36.61 -16.72
N VAL A 129 -11.62 -36.86 -17.50
CA VAL A 129 -11.76 -37.78 -18.64
C VAL A 129 -11.82 -39.22 -18.14
N LEU A 130 -12.54 -40.09 -18.86
CA LEU A 130 -12.72 -41.49 -18.46
C LEU A 130 -11.39 -42.21 -18.24
N GLU A 131 -10.39 -41.95 -19.08
CA GLU A 131 -9.03 -42.50 -18.96
C GLU A 131 -8.36 -42.11 -17.63
N GLN A 132 -8.58 -40.89 -17.12
CA GLN A 132 -8.05 -40.46 -15.82
C GLN A 132 -8.70 -41.23 -14.67
N VAL A 133 -10.01 -41.46 -14.75
CA VAL A 133 -10.75 -42.24 -13.74
C VAL A 133 -10.28 -43.70 -13.73
N GLU A 134 -10.07 -44.30 -14.90
CA GLU A 134 -9.52 -45.66 -15.01
C GLU A 134 -8.09 -45.76 -14.49
N GLN A 135 -7.27 -44.74 -14.70
CA GLN A 135 -5.91 -44.67 -14.17
C GLN A 135 -5.93 -44.58 -12.63
N LEU A 136 -6.79 -43.74 -12.05
CA LEU A 136 -6.97 -43.63 -10.60
C LEU A 136 -7.45 -44.96 -9.98
N GLU A 137 -8.33 -45.70 -10.67
CA GLU A 137 -8.77 -47.03 -10.23
C GLU A 137 -7.61 -48.05 -10.23
N LYS A 138 -6.75 -48.02 -11.25
CA LYS A 138 -5.56 -48.88 -11.30
C LYS A 138 -4.59 -48.57 -10.17
N GLU A 139 -4.34 -47.29 -9.90
CA GLU A 139 -3.47 -46.82 -8.80
C GLU A 139 -4.02 -47.14 -7.41
N LEU A 140 -5.35 -47.24 -7.26
CA LEU A 140 -5.98 -47.65 -6.01
C LEU A 140 -5.87 -49.17 -5.76
N ASN A 141 -5.84 -49.96 -6.83
CA ASN A 141 -5.82 -51.42 -6.79
C ASN A 141 -4.41 -52.03 -6.94
N SER A 142 -3.38 -51.19 -7.17
CA SER A 142 -1.95 -51.56 -7.17
C SER A 142 -1.35 -51.48 -5.78
#